data_AF-A0A3R7KTR9-F1
#
_entry.id   AF-A0A3R7KTR9-F1
#
_cell.length_a   1.000
_cell.length_b   1.000
_cell.length_c   1.000
_cell.angle_alpha   90.00
_cell.angle_beta   90.00
_cell.angle_gamma   90.00
#
_symmetry.space_group_name_H-M   'P 1'
#
loop_
_entity.id
_entity.type
_entity.pdbx_description
1 polymer ?
#
loop_
_entity_poly.entity_id
_entity_poly.type
_entity_poly.pdbx_seq_one_letter_code
_entity_poly.pdbx_strand_id
1 'polypeptide(L)'
;MHRRLRAAPFLPLLLLLLVMHCASGCRAAAHRRVFDDTVPKRGRPPAAVVREVPRRGQGAAQAYTVATAAAAEGTSSEGWAPIRIEVSTEDLEEKTQKLGMKRYCAADGVQCMNYLGETITCKADHVLTGQKRSCIRRRLFPGRQAARGATSRAASG
;
A
#
# COMPACT_ATOMS: atom_id res chain seq x y z
N MET A 1 52.01 23.41 -43.36
CA MET A 1 51.87 23.03 -41.95
C MET A 1 50.54 22.33 -41.74
N HIS A 2 50.53 20.99 -41.62
CA HIS A 2 49.35 20.29 -41.10
C HIS A 2 49.83 19.18 -40.16
N ARG A 3 49.94 19.52 -38.88
CA ARG A 3 50.00 18.53 -37.80
C ARG A 3 48.70 17.74 -37.84
N ARG A 4 48.73 16.55 -38.43
CA ARG A 4 47.72 15.52 -38.22
C ARG A 4 47.82 15.10 -36.76
N LEU A 5 47.08 15.78 -35.89
CA LEU A 5 46.73 15.23 -34.59
C LEU A 5 46.01 13.91 -34.88
N ARG A 6 46.72 12.78 -34.76
CA ARG A 6 46.10 11.47 -34.62
C ARG A 6 45.36 11.51 -33.29
N ALA A 7 44.18 12.11 -33.30
CA ALA A 7 43.23 12.04 -32.20
C ALA A 7 42.92 10.56 -32.03
N ALA A 8 43.30 10.06 -30.86
CA ALA A 8 43.25 8.67 -30.47
C ALA A 8 41.93 7.97 -30.86
N PRO A 9 41.97 6.69 -31.26
CA PRO A 9 40.77 5.88 -31.52
C PRO A 9 39.88 5.73 -30.28
N PHE A 10 40.31 6.22 -29.12
CA PHE A 10 39.58 6.25 -27.86
C PHE A 10 38.52 7.36 -27.78
N LEU A 11 38.65 8.44 -28.56
CA LEU A 11 37.68 9.54 -28.56
C LEU A 11 36.26 9.13 -29.01
N PRO A 12 36.09 8.42 -30.15
CA PRO A 12 34.77 7.94 -30.55
C PRO A 12 34.22 6.89 -29.60
N LEU A 13 35.08 6.04 -29.02
CA LEU A 13 34.70 5.01 -28.05
C LEU A 13 34.21 5.61 -26.73
N LEU A 14 34.90 6.64 -26.23
CA LEU A 14 34.53 7.37 -25.02
C LEU A 14 33.19 8.11 -25.21
N LEU A 15 32.98 8.71 -26.39
CA LEU A 15 31.71 9.35 -26.73
C LEU A 15 30.56 8.34 -26.74
N LEU A 16 30.77 7.16 -27.32
CA LEU A 16 29.77 6.08 -27.37
C LEU A 16 29.42 5.59 -25.96
N LEU A 17 30.42 5.39 -25.10
CA LEU A 17 30.22 5.01 -23.70
C LEU A 17 29.43 6.07 -22.92
N LEU A 18 29.71 7.35 -23.15
CA LEU A 18 28.98 8.46 -22.52
C LEU A 18 27.51 8.47 -22.95
N VAL A 19 27.23 8.31 -24.25
CA VAL A 19 25.85 8.28 -24.78
C VAL A 19 25.07 7.09 -24.22
N MET A 20 25.70 5.91 -24.09
CA MET A 20 25.07 4.73 -23.49
C MET A 20 24.83 4.86 -21.98
N HIS A 21 25.71 5.58 -21.25
CA HIS A 21 25.52 5.88 -19.83
C HIS A 21 24.44 6.94 -19.61
N CYS A 22 24.38 7.98 -20.45
CA CYS A 22 23.37 9.03 -20.33
C CYS A 22 21.97 8.54 -20.74
N ALA A 23 21.86 7.60 -21.67
CA ALA A 23 20.57 6.99 -22.05
C ALA A 23 20.00 6.03 -20.99
N SER A 24 20.83 5.52 -20.07
CA SER A 24 20.42 4.59 -19.01
C SER A 24 20.13 5.25 -17.65
N GLY A 25 20.50 6.52 -17.48
CA GLY A 25 20.55 7.20 -16.18
C GLY A 25 19.28 7.87 -15.64
N CYS A 26 18.21 8.02 -16.44
CA CYS A 26 17.02 8.74 -16.00
C CYS A 26 15.77 7.84 -15.99
N ARG A 27 15.79 6.76 -15.21
CA ARG A 27 14.53 6.19 -14.69
C ARG A 27 14.16 6.96 -13.44
N ALA A 28 13.55 8.13 -13.64
CA ALA A 28 12.82 8.79 -12.58
C ALA A 28 11.88 7.74 -11.95
N ALA A 29 12.03 7.54 -10.64
CA ALA A 29 11.16 6.67 -9.88
C ALA A 29 9.74 7.23 -9.95
N ALA A 30 8.98 6.82 -10.96
CA ALA A 30 7.55 7.01 -10.99
C ALA A 30 7.03 6.19 -9.81
N HIS A 31 6.76 6.89 -8.72
CA HIS A 31 6.16 6.35 -7.52
C HIS A 31 4.77 5.81 -7.89
N ARG A 32 4.72 4.56 -8.36
CA ARG A 32 3.47 3.81 -8.55
C ARG A 32 2.79 3.76 -7.19
N ARG A 33 1.86 4.68 -6.98
CA ARG A 33 0.89 4.55 -5.90
C ARG A 33 0.05 3.33 -6.27
N VAL A 34 0.11 2.29 -5.44
CA VAL A 34 -0.66 1.04 -5.58
C VAL A 34 -2.18 1.26 -5.69
N PHE A 35 -2.67 2.46 -5.40
CA PHE A 35 -4.09 2.81 -5.51
C PHE A 35 -4.55 3.28 -6.90
N ASP A 36 -3.66 3.71 -7.79
CA ASP A 36 -4.07 4.44 -9.00
C ASP A 36 -4.35 3.52 -10.22
N ASP A 37 -3.99 2.23 -10.13
CA ASP A 37 -4.18 1.27 -11.22
C ASP A 37 -5.62 0.71 -11.29
N THR A 38 -6.50 1.08 -10.36
CA THR A 38 -7.88 0.55 -10.29
C THR A 38 -8.98 1.55 -10.62
N VAL A 39 -8.64 2.83 -10.82
CA VAL A 39 -9.64 3.85 -11.17
C VAL A 39 -9.49 4.23 -12.65
N PRO A 40 -10.42 3.84 -13.53
CA PRO A 40 -10.36 4.25 -14.93
C PRO A 40 -10.39 5.78 -15.03
N LYS A 41 -9.39 6.36 -15.70
CA LYS A 41 -9.22 7.82 -15.84
C LYS A 41 -10.40 8.54 -16.50
N ARG A 42 -11.30 7.82 -17.17
CA ARG A 42 -12.61 8.27 -17.68
C ARG A 42 -13.58 7.08 -17.74
N GLY A 43 -14.79 7.23 -17.22
CA GLY A 43 -15.85 6.21 -17.26
C GLY A 43 -16.75 6.21 -16.02
N ARG A 44 -17.88 5.50 -16.10
CA ARG A 44 -18.76 5.23 -14.95
C ARG A 44 -17.96 4.50 -13.87
N PRO A 45 -18.07 4.88 -12.58
CA PRO A 45 -17.35 4.19 -11.52
C PRO A 45 -17.65 2.69 -11.55
N PRO A 46 -16.65 1.81 -11.33
CA PRO A 46 -16.82 0.36 -11.44
C PRO A 46 -17.79 -0.22 -10.41
N ALA A 47 -18.10 0.55 -9.36
CA ALA A 47 -19.01 0.18 -8.31
C ALA A 47 -19.92 1.36 -7.91
N ALA A 48 -21.15 1.04 -7.52
CA ALA A 48 -22.07 1.94 -6.86
C ALA A 48 -22.02 1.69 -5.35
N VAL A 49 -21.98 2.76 -4.56
CA VAL A 49 -21.94 2.68 -3.10
C VAL A 49 -23.12 3.45 -2.54
N VAL A 50 -23.89 2.82 -1.65
CA VAL A 50 -25.01 3.44 -0.96
C VAL A 50 -24.76 3.40 0.53
N ARG A 51 -25.10 4.50 1.20
CA ARG A 51 -25.16 4.58 2.65
C ARG A 51 -26.62 4.50 3.07
N GLU A 52 -26.95 3.53 3.91
CA GLU A 52 -28.27 3.45 4.52
C GLU A 52 -28.50 4.65 5.46
N VAL A 53 -29.71 5.22 5.42
CA VAL A 53 -30.11 6.29 6.35
C VAL A 53 -30.32 5.69 7.73
N PRO A 54 -29.60 6.14 8.79
CA PRO A 54 -29.75 5.57 10.12
C PRO A 54 -31.18 5.72 10.62
N ARG A 55 -31.81 4.61 11.02
CA ARG A 55 -33.13 4.64 11.66
C ARG A 55 -32.99 5.06 13.12
N ARG A 56 -34.04 5.67 13.70
CA ARG A 56 -34.03 6.10 15.11
C ARG A 56 -33.70 4.92 16.02
N GLY A 57 -32.61 5.02 16.79
CA GLY A 57 -32.14 3.96 17.69
C GLY A 57 -31.05 3.04 17.10
N GLN A 58 -30.75 3.14 15.80
CA GLN A 58 -29.60 2.47 15.18
C GLN A 58 -28.37 3.38 15.27
N GLY A 59 -27.24 2.82 15.75
CA GLY A 59 -25.97 3.56 15.82
C GLY A 59 -25.50 4.02 14.44
N ALA A 60 -24.69 5.08 14.39
CA ALA A 60 -24.15 5.65 13.14
C ALA A 60 -23.27 4.68 12.31
N ALA A 61 -23.03 3.46 12.82
CA ALA A 61 -22.21 2.41 12.25
C ALA A 61 -22.93 1.53 11.21
N GLN A 62 -24.03 2.00 10.58
CA GLN A 62 -24.62 1.26 9.46
C GLN A 62 -23.71 1.32 8.24
N ALA A 63 -23.45 0.11 7.73
CA ALA A 63 -22.42 -0.22 6.77
C ALA A 63 -22.80 0.24 5.37
N TYR A 64 -21.88 0.94 4.73
CA TYR A 64 -21.94 1.16 3.29
C TYR A 64 -22.11 -0.19 2.58
N THR A 65 -23.06 -0.25 1.65
CA THR A 65 -23.20 -1.37 0.73
C THR A 65 -22.65 -0.96 -0.63
N VAL A 66 -22.07 -1.93 -1.32
CA VAL A 66 -21.45 -1.77 -2.61
C VAL A 66 -21.99 -2.81 -3.56
N ALA A 67 -22.25 -2.40 -4.79
CA ALA A 67 -22.57 -3.28 -5.91
C ALA A 67 -21.66 -2.91 -7.09
N THR A 68 -21.43 -3.86 -8.00
CA THR A 68 -20.81 -3.53 -9.29
C THR A 68 -21.73 -2.61 -10.09
N ALA A 69 -21.17 -1.79 -10.97
CA ALA A 69 -21.96 -0.85 -11.77
C ALA A 69 -23.08 -1.53 -12.59
N ALA A 70 -22.85 -2.77 -13.03
CA ALA A 70 -23.82 -3.59 -13.74
C ALA A 70 -24.94 -4.11 -12.81
N ALA A 71 -24.61 -4.55 -11.60
CA ALA A 71 -25.60 -5.00 -10.62
C ALA A 71 -26.42 -3.85 -10.03
N ALA A 72 -25.90 -2.62 -10.07
CA ALA A 72 -26.62 -1.43 -9.65
C ALA A 72 -27.63 -0.91 -10.68
N GLU A 73 -27.60 -1.41 -11.93
CA GLU A 73 -28.59 -1.09 -12.97
C GLU A 73 -29.77 -2.07 -12.86
N GLY A 74 -30.71 -1.73 -11.99
CA GLY A 74 -31.94 -2.49 -11.81
C GLY A 74 -32.67 -2.09 -10.53
N THR A 75 -33.89 -2.58 -10.37
CA THR A 75 -34.66 -2.42 -9.11
C THR A 75 -34.37 -3.55 -8.11
N SER A 76 -33.55 -4.54 -8.51
CA SER A 76 -33.17 -5.67 -7.66
C SER A 76 -32.08 -5.28 -6.67
N SER A 77 -32.17 -5.80 -5.45
CA SER A 77 -31.10 -5.71 -4.44
C SER A 77 -30.00 -6.77 -4.65
N GLU A 78 -30.16 -7.67 -5.63
CA GLU A 78 -29.16 -8.68 -5.95
C GLU A 78 -27.85 -8.05 -6.43
N GLY A 79 -26.74 -8.42 -5.79
CA GLY A 79 -25.41 -7.86 -6.09
C GLY A 79 -24.97 -6.72 -5.17
N TRP A 80 -25.85 -6.20 -4.30
CA TRP A 80 -25.46 -5.30 -3.22
C TRP A 80 -24.97 -6.09 -2.01
N ALA A 81 -23.78 -5.75 -1.50
CA ALA A 81 -23.19 -6.37 -0.33
C ALA A 81 -22.50 -5.34 0.58
N PRO A 82 -22.39 -5.56 1.90
CA PRO A 82 -21.59 -4.69 2.76
C PRO A 82 -20.13 -4.60 2.29
N ILE A 83 -19.52 -3.42 2.42
CA ILE A 83 -18.09 -3.23 2.14
C ILE A 83 -17.25 -4.12 3.07
N ARG A 84 -16.29 -4.85 2.49
CA ARG A 84 -15.30 -5.66 3.22
C ARG A 84 -13.95 -4.97 3.14
N ILE A 85 -13.42 -4.55 4.30
CA ILE A 85 -12.10 -3.93 4.39
C ILE A 85 -11.12 -4.98 4.92
N GLU A 86 -10.16 -5.35 4.09
CA GLU A 86 -9.05 -6.21 4.50
C GLU A 86 -7.91 -5.36 5.05
N VAL A 87 -7.35 -5.78 6.20
CA VAL A 87 -6.28 -5.04 6.87
C VAL A 87 -5.09 -5.95 7.11
N SER A 88 -3.96 -5.64 6.48
CA SER A 88 -2.67 -6.25 6.78
C SER A 88 -1.94 -5.46 7.86
N THR A 89 -1.26 -6.16 8.77
CA THR A 89 -0.32 -5.55 9.72
C THR A 89 1.04 -6.26 9.69
N GLU A 90 1.40 -6.78 8.52
CA GLU A 90 2.67 -7.47 8.29
C GLU A 90 3.87 -6.58 8.56
N ASP A 91 3.76 -5.27 8.25
CA ASP A 91 4.80 -4.29 8.56
C ASP A 91 5.15 -4.22 10.05
N LEU A 92 4.24 -4.62 10.93
CA LEU A 92 4.49 -4.67 12.38
C LEU A 92 5.17 -5.97 12.82
N GLU A 93 5.42 -6.91 11.90
CA GLU A 93 6.06 -8.19 12.19
C GLU A 93 7.58 -8.08 12.19
N GLU A 94 8.20 -8.87 13.06
CA GLU A 94 9.65 -8.82 13.25
C GLU A 94 10.42 -9.27 12.01
N LYS A 95 9.88 -10.25 11.29
CA LYS A 95 10.43 -10.79 10.05
C LYS A 95 10.31 -9.83 8.86
N THR A 96 9.45 -8.82 8.94
CA THR A 96 9.16 -7.94 7.80
C THR A 96 10.21 -6.85 7.72
N GLN A 97 11.05 -6.95 6.69
CA GLN A 97 12.09 -5.99 6.42
C GLN A 97 12.04 -5.57 4.95
N LYS A 98 12.28 -4.29 4.70
CA LYS A 98 12.46 -3.74 3.36
C LYS A 98 13.87 -3.21 3.27
N LEU A 99 14.64 -3.69 2.30
CA LEU A 99 16.05 -3.31 2.13
C LEU A 99 16.88 -3.52 3.42
N GLY A 100 16.61 -4.61 4.15
CA GLY A 100 17.29 -4.93 5.41
C GLY A 100 16.85 -4.12 6.64
N MET A 101 15.85 -3.24 6.49
CA MET A 101 15.37 -2.38 7.56
C MET A 101 13.93 -2.70 7.95
N LYS A 102 13.63 -2.60 9.25
CA LYS A 102 12.25 -2.70 9.75
C LYS A 102 11.41 -1.51 9.27
N ARG A 103 10.11 -1.74 9.13
CA ARG A 103 9.09 -0.73 8.77
C ARG A 103 8.50 0.01 9.97
N TYR A 104 9.04 -0.26 11.15
CA TYR A 104 8.65 0.34 12.42
C TYR A 104 9.88 0.57 13.29
N CYS A 105 9.75 1.49 14.24
CA CYS A 105 10.79 1.75 15.23
C CYS A 105 10.80 0.65 16.30
N ALA A 106 11.84 -0.17 16.30
CA ALA A 106 12.00 -1.26 17.26
C ALA A 106 12.64 -0.80 18.60
N ALA A 107 13.48 0.23 18.55
CA ALA A 107 14.17 0.81 19.69
C ALA A 107 14.47 2.29 19.44
N ASP A 108 14.90 3.01 20.47
CA ASP A 108 15.34 4.40 20.33
C ASP A 108 16.71 4.45 19.63
N GLY A 109 16.93 5.47 18.80
CA GLY A 109 18.19 5.67 18.06
C GLY A 109 18.46 4.70 16.90
N VAL A 110 17.69 3.61 16.74
CA VAL A 110 17.85 2.70 15.60
C VAL A 110 17.25 3.29 14.33
N GLN A 111 17.77 2.90 13.18
CA GLN A 111 17.20 3.31 11.90
C GLN A 111 16.05 2.40 11.49
N CYS A 112 14.99 3.00 10.94
CA CYS A 112 13.91 2.28 10.27
C CYS A 112 13.56 2.95 8.94
N MET A 113 12.81 2.26 8.09
CA MET A 113 12.36 2.83 6.82
C MET A 113 10.90 3.26 6.90
N ASN A 114 10.62 4.54 6.65
CA ASN A 114 9.27 5.09 6.71
C ASN A 114 8.42 4.73 5.46
N TYR A 115 7.13 5.08 5.46
CA TYR A 115 6.24 4.76 4.34
C TYR A 115 6.61 5.39 3.00
N LEU A 116 7.39 6.47 3.02
CA LEU A 116 7.92 7.14 1.84
C LEU A 116 9.20 6.47 1.30
N GLY A 117 9.73 5.47 2.01
CA GLY A 117 10.96 4.77 1.64
C GLY A 117 12.23 5.43 2.17
N GLU A 118 12.10 6.44 3.02
CA GLU A 118 13.21 7.17 3.60
C GLU A 118 13.72 6.46 4.85
N THR A 119 15.03 6.48 5.04
CA THR A 119 15.68 6.04 6.27
C THR A 119 15.58 7.12 7.32
N ILE A 120 14.97 6.80 8.47
CA ILE A 120 14.81 7.73 9.58
C ILE A 120 15.41 7.16 10.86
N THR A 121 15.92 8.04 11.72
CA THR A 121 16.33 7.70 13.08
C THR A 121 15.11 7.69 14.00
N CYS A 122 14.91 6.59 14.69
CA CYS A 122 13.83 6.44 15.64
C CYS A 122 14.07 7.27 16.90
N LYS A 123 12.97 7.84 17.40
CA LYS A 123 12.89 8.50 18.70
C LYS A 123 12.16 7.60 19.70
N ALA A 124 12.39 7.78 20.99
CA ALA A 124 11.78 7.00 22.06
C ALA A 124 10.23 6.97 22.01
N ASP A 125 9.59 8.08 21.65
CA ASP A 125 8.14 8.19 21.47
C ASP A 125 7.61 7.41 20.26
N HIS A 126 8.43 7.19 19.23
CA HIS A 126 8.08 6.44 18.03
C HIS A 126 8.24 4.93 18.20
N VAL A 127 8.94 4.47 19.25
CA VAL A 127 9.18 3.03 19.49
C VAL A 127 7.86 2.28 19.61
N LEU A 128 7.71 1.24 18.77
CA LEU A 128 6.56 0.35 18.75
C LEU A 128 6.68 -0.68 19.87
N THR A 129 6.26 -0.28 21.07
CA THR A 129 6.20 -1.18 22.22
C THR A 129 5.18 -2.30 22.02
N GLY A 130 5.30 -3.38 22.79
CA GLY A 130 4.33 -4.48 22.79
C GLY A 130 2.89 -4.00 23.06
N GLN A 131 2.72 -2.99 23.92
CA GLN A 131 1.42 -2.38 24.21
C GLN A 131 0.86 -1.61 23.01
N LYS A 132 1.67 -0.81 22.32
CA LYS A 132 1.24 -0.11 21.10
C LYS A 132 0.88 -1.11 20.00
N ARG A 133 1.70 -2.15 19.80
CA ARG A 133 1.46 -3.23 18.82
C ARG A 133 0.17 -3.99 19.12
N SER A 134 -0.08 -4.32 20.38
CA SER A 134 -1.32 -4.93 20.86
C SER A 134 -2.54 -4.04 20.60
N CYS A 135 -2.44 -2.73 20.90
CA CYS A 135 -3.51 -1.77 20.67
C CYS A 135 -3.90 -1.70 19.19
N ILE A 136 -2.91 -1.59 18.31
CA ILE A 136 -3.13 -1.57 16.86
C ILE A 136 -3.81 -2.86 16.39
N ARG A 137 -3.27 -4.02 16.79
CA ARG A 137 -3.77 -5.32 16.31
C ARG A 137 -5.15 -5.71 16.86
N ARG A 138 -5.49 -5.30 18.09
CA ARG A 138 -6.70 -5.80 18.78
C ARG A 138 -7.80 -4.77 18.90
N ARG A 139 -7.47 -3.49 19.07
CA ARG A 139 -8.46 -2.42 19.30
C ARG A 139 -8.73 -1.61 18.04
N LEU A 140 -7.69 -1.18 17.32
CA LEU A 140 -7.86 -0.34 16.14
C LEU A 140 -8.34 -1.14 14.91
N PHE A 141 -7.83 -2.36 14.75
CA PHE A 141 -8.21 -3.24 13.65
C PHE A 141 -8.85 -4.54 14.17
N PRO A 142 -10.11 -4.49 14.64
CA PRO A 142 -10.77 -5.65 15.26
C PRO A 142 -11.03 -6.82 14.29
N GLY A 143 -10.85 -6.62 12.98
CA GLY A 143 -11.15 -7.61 11.93
C GLY A 143 -10.45 -8.97 12.05
N ARG A 144 -9.35 -9.09 12.83
CA ARG A 144 -8.70 -10.39 13.07
C ARG A 144 -9.48 -11.32 14.00
N GLN A 145 -10.36 -10.81 14.86
CA GLN A 145 -11.12 -11.66 15.80
C GLN A 145 -12.37 -12.27 15.14
N ALA A 146 -12.99 -11.55 14.20
CA ALA A 146 -14.17 -12.03 13.48
C ALA A 146 -13.86 -13.27 12.61
N ALA A 147 -12.64 -13.38 12.05
CA ALA A 147 -12.27 -14.49 11.17
C ALA A 147 -11.99 -15.82 11.90
N ARG A 148 -11.61 -15.80 13.20
CA ARG A 148 -11.35 -17.02 13.98
C ARG A 148 -12.61 -17.66 14.57
N GLY A 149 -13.71 -16.91 14.70
CA GLY A 149 -14.99 -17.44 15.17
C GLY A 149 -15.71 -18.29 14.12
N ALA A 150 -15.53 -17.98 12.84
CA ALA A 150 -16.25 -18.63 11.73
C ALA A 150 -15.78 -20.07 11.44
N THR A 151 -14.51 -20.40 11.70
CA THR A 151 -13.98 -21.75 11.45
C THR A 151 -14.32 -22.76 12.56
N SER A 152 -14.71 -22.32 13.76
CA SER A 152 -15.06 -23.22 14.86
C SER A 152 -16.51 -23.74 14.82
N ARG A 153 -17.41 -23.06 14.10
CA ARG A 153 -18.84 -23.43 14.03
C ARG A 153 -19.19 -24.39 12.88
N ALA A 154 -18.22 -24.77 12.05
CA ALA A 154 -18.41 -25.73 10.96
C ALA A 154 -18.03 -27.19 11.32
N ALA A 155 -17.57 -27.45 12.55
CA ALA A 155 -17.16 -28.79 13.02
C ALA A 155 -18.11 -29.39 14.07
N SER A 156 -19.28 -28.78 14.28
CA SER A 156 -20.33 -29.29 15.18
C SER A 156 -21.69 -29.15 14.48
N GLY A 157 -21.89 -30.03 13.50
CA GLY A 157 -23.14 -30.24 12.77
C GLY A 157 -23.07 -31.59 12.09
#